data_AF-A0A2D2PZW3-F1
#
_entry.id   AF-A0A2D2PZW3-F1
#
_cell.length_a   1.000
_cell.length_b   1.000
_cell.length_c   1.000
_cell.angle_alpha   90.00
_cell.angle_beta   90.00
_cell.angle_gamma   90.00
#
_symmetry.space_group_name_H-M   'P 1'
#
loop_
_entity.id
_entity.type
_entity.pdbx_description
1 polymer ?
#
loop_
_entity_poly.entity_id
_entity_poly.type
_entity_poly.pdbx_seq_one_letter_code
_entity_poly.pdbx_strand_id
1 'polypeptide(L)'
;MKIGELLLKAALINTGQLQVVLMEKDIYANLRLGDIISLHGWVAQETIDFFVEEWPQLIQAKEKKPLGFYLQRAALLTEAQIQQILKDQWQASYRFGALAVLNGWLKQETINFFLQHINPNALKESTRIEKATLSDISRVRVPKVPCSKQMLTDELQRQLIDPEDLADIDINLDDVTWLN
;
A
#
# COMPACT_ATOMS: atom_id res chain seq x y z
N MET A 1 -14.13 -23.15 7.56
CA MET A 1 -13.78 -21.92 8.31
C MET A 1 -14.91 -20.92 8.12
N LYS A 2 -15.27 -20.11 9.11
CA LYS A 2 -16.31 -19.08 8.93
C LYS A 2 -15.72 -17.88 8.17
N ILE A 3 -16.50 -17.25 7.30
CA ILE A 3 -16.03 -16.11 6.48
C ILE A 3 -15.55 -14.92 7.33
N GLY A 4 -16.24 -14.60 8.43
CA GLY A 4 -15.83 -13.50 9.32
C GLY A 4 -14.45 -13.72 9.95
N GLU A 5 -14.12 -14.96 10.34
CA GLU A 5 -12.78 -15.28 10.85
C GLU A 5 -11.69 -15.21 9.77
N LEU A 6 -12.05 -15.57 8.54
CA LEU A 6 -11.15 -15.52 7.38
C LEU A 6 -10.78 -14.07 7.06
N LEU A 7 -11.77 -13.18 6.98
CA LEU A 7 -11.58 -11.76 6.72
C LEU A 7 -10.83 -11.06 7.86
N LEU A 8 -11.10 -11.45 9.12
CA LEU A 8 -10.37 -10.96 10.28
C LEU A 8 -8.89 -11.35 10.22
N LYS A 9 -8.59 -12.62 9.92
CA LYS A 9 -7.21 -13.10 9.77
C LYS A 9 -6.48 -12.45 8.59
N ALA A 10 -7.20 -12.09 7.53
CA ALA A 10 -6.67 -11.35 6.40
C ALA A 10 -6.50 -9.84 6.67
N ALA A 11 -6.83 -9.36 7.88
CA ALA A 11 -6.82 -7.94 8.27
C ALA A 11 -7.67 -7.01 7.39
N LEU A 12 -8.68 -7.58 6.72
CA LEU A 12 -9.66 -6.86 5.91
C LEU A 12 -10.77 -6.26 6.78
N ILE A 13 -11.08 -6.92 7.89
CA ILE A 13 -11.93 -6.40 8.94
C ILE A 13 -11.22 -6.50 10.30
N ASN A 14 -11.66 -5.71 11.27
CA ASN A 14 -11.19 -5.80 12.65
C ASN A 14 -12.23 -6.50 13.56
N THR A 15 -11.82 -6.80 14.80
CA THR A 15 -12.69 -7.50 15.77
C THR A 15 -13.96 -6.71 16.08
N GLY A 16 -13.88 -5.38 16.17
CA GLY A 16 -15.06 -4.53 16.43
C GLY A 16 -16.07 -4.58 15.28
N GLN A 17 -15.60 -4.48 14.05
CA GLN A 17 -16.41 -4.67 12.84
C GLN A 17 -17.09 -6.04 12.81
N LEU A 18 -16.35 -7.10 13.17
CA LEU A 18 -16.92 -8.44 13.27
C LEU A 18 -18.02 -8.51 14.35
N GLN A 19 -17.84 -7.87 15.51
CA GLN A 19 -18.89 -7.84 16.55
C GLN A 19 -20.15 -7.10 16.10
N VAL A 20 -20.00 -5.95 15.42
CA VAL A 20 -21.14 -5.20 14.86
C VAL A 20 -21.93 -6.08 13.90
N VAL A 21 -21.25 -6.75 12.97
CA VAL A 21 -21.90 -7.63 11.99
C VAL A 21 -22.59 -8.82 12.67
N LEU A 22 -21.99 -9.40 13.72
CA LEU A 22 -22.62 -10.48 14.47
C LEU A 22 -23.88 -10.02 15.20
N MET A 23 -23.87 -8.83 15.78
CA MET A 23 -25.03 -8.22 16.42
C MET A 23 -26.14 -7.93 15.40
N GLU A 24 -25.80 -7.39 14.25
CA GLU A 24 -26.77 -7.11 13.17
C GLU A 24 -27.33 -8.38 12.55
N LYS A 25 -26.55 -9.46 12.49
CA LYS A 25 -27.04 -10.75 12.01
C LYS A 25 -28.15 -11.32 12.88
N ASP A 26 -28.10 -11.08 14.20
CA ASP A 26 -29.17 -11.49 15.12
C ASP A 26 -30.46 -10.67 14.90
N ILE A 27 -30.33 -9.42 14.44
CA ILE A 27 -31.46 -8.54 14.10
C ILE A 27 -32.02 -8.89 12.71
N TYR A 28 -31.14 -9.14 11.73
CA TYR A 28 -31.46 -9.43 10.34
C TYR A 28 -31.11 -10.88 9.99
N ALA A 29 -31.89 -11.82 10.53
CA ALA A 29 -31.64 -13.26 10.40
C ALA A 29 -31.53 -13.79 8.95
N ASN A 30 -32.04 -13.04 7.98
CA ASN A 30 -32.08 -13.42 6.56
C ASN A 30 -30.81 -13.01 5.78
N LEU A 31 -29.99 -12.11 6.32
CA LEU A 31 -28.79 -11.61 5.64
C LEU A 31 -27.57 -12.50 5.93
N ARG A 32 -26.75 -12.73 4.91
CA ARG A 32 -25.48 -13.43 5.10
C ARG A 32 -24.47 -12.47 5.72
N LEU A 33 -23.53 -13.02 6.47
CA LEU A 33 -22.47 -12.25 7.12
C LEU A 33 -21.65 -11.43 6.11
N GLY A 34 -21.42 -11.97 4.91
CA GLY A 34 -20.76 -11.27 3.81
C GLY A 34 -21.55 -10.07 3.31
N ASP A 35 -22.86 -10.26 3.09
CA ASP A 35 -23.76 -9.19 2.63
C ASP A 35 -23.75 -8.01 3.60
N ILE A 36 -23.83 -8.27 4.91
CA ILE A 36 -23.79 -7.22 5.94
C ILE A 36 -22.47 -6.44 5.87
N ILE A 37 -21.32 -7.12 5.74
CA ILE A 37 -20.00 -6.46 5.62
C ILE A 37 -19.95 -5.58 4.36
N SER A 38 -20.50 -6.07 3.25
CA SER A 38 -20.55 -5.33 2.00
C SER A 38 -21.48 -4.11 2.08
N LEU A 39 -22.63 -4.24 2.75
CA LEU A 39 -23.57 -3.15 2.99
C LEU A 39 -22.95 -2.01 3.80
N HIS A 40 -22.05 -2.31 4.73
CA HIS A 40 -21.26 -1.30 5.46
C HIS A 40 -20.13 -0.67 4.64
N GLY A 41 -19.83 -1.21 3.46
CA GLY A 41 -18.75 -0.74 2.59
C GLY A 41 -17.35 -1.03 3.11
N TRP A 42 -17.18 -1.93 4.08
CA TRP A 42 -15.86 -2.25 4.63
C TRP A 42 -15.01 -3.14 3.71
N VAL A 43 -15.68 -4.05 3.00
CA VAL A 43 -15.06 -4.98 2.06
C VAL A 43 -15.97 -5.09 0.85
N ALA A 44 -15.39 -5.04 -0.35
CA ALA A 44 -16.12 -5.20 -1.60
C ALA A 44 -16.77 -6.59 -1.69
N GLN A 45 -17.93 -6.68 -2.34
CA GLN A 45 -18.65 -7.96 -2.46
C GLN A 45 -17.79 -8.98 -3.22
N GLU A 46 -17.07 -8.55 -4.24
CA GLU A 46 -16.19 -9.36 -5.06
C GLU A 46 -15.08 -10.01 -4.23
N THR A 47 -14.52 -9.28 -3.26
CA THR A 47 -13.54 -9.81 -2.32
C THR A 47 -14.16 -10.89 -1.44
N ILE A 48 -15.38 -10.67 -0.95
CA ILE A 48 -16.10 -11.62 -0.11
C ILE A 48 -16.40 -12.91 -0.90
N ASP A 49 -16.91 -12.77 -2.12
CA ASP A 49 -17.23 -13.88 -3.01
C ASP A 49 -15.97 -14.69 -3.33
N PHE A 50 -14.84 -14.04 -3.61
CA PHE A 50 -13.54 -14.71 -3.76
C PHE A 50 -13.17 -15.57 -2.53
N PHE A 51 -13.33 -15.04 -1.32
CA PHE A 51 -12.98 -15.76 -0.09
C PHE A 51 -13.93 -16.93 0.21
N VAL A 52 -15.18 -16.85 -0.23
CA VAL A 52 -16.19 -17.90 -0.05
C VAL A 52 -16.04 -19.00 -1.10
N GLU A 53 -15.89 -18.63 -2.37
CA GLU A 53 -16.03 -19.54 -3.50
C GLU A 53 -14.67 -20.01 -4.04
N GLU A 54 -13.73 -19.09 -4.27
CA GLU A 54 -12.46 -19.38 -4.95
C GLU A 54 -11.36 -19.80 -3.97
N TRP A 55 -11.22 -19.09 -2.85
CA TRP A 55 -10.12 -19.28 -1.91
C TRP A 55 -9.96 -20.72 -1.40
N PRO A 56 -11.01 -21.44 -0.97
CA PRO A 56 -10.88 -22.82 -0.50
C PRO A 56 -10.36 -23.79 -1.56
N GLN A 57 -10.67 -23.54 -2.83
CA GLN A 57 -10.23 -24.37 -3.96
C GLN A 57 -8.76 -24.08 -4.29
N LEU A 58 -8.40 -22.80 -4.30
CA LEU A 58 -7.06 -22.34 -4.63
C LEU A 58 -6.00 -22.75 -3.59
N ILE A 59 -6.34 -22.83 -2.31
CA ILE A 59 -5.41 -23.31 -1.27
C ILE A 59 -5.16 -24.81 -1.38
N GLN A 60 -6.15 -25.59 -1.84
CA GLN A 60 -6.07 -27.04 -2.01
C GLN A 60 -5.42 -27.46 -3.34
N ALA A 61 -5.39 -26.54 -4.32
CA ALA A 61 -4.74 -26.79 -5.60
C ALA A 61 -3.24 -27.11 -5.43
N LYS A 62 -2.77 -28.13 -6.16
CA LYS A 62 -1.35 -28.52 -6.20
C LYS A 62 -0.48 -27.46 -6.85
N GLU A 63 -1.02 -26.74 -7.84
CA GLU A 63 -0.31 -25.65 -8.51
C GLU A 63 -0.43 -24.36 -7.71
N LYS A 64 0.70 -23.85 -7.21
CA LYS A 64 0.77 -22.53 -6.59
C LYS A 64 0.98 -21.46 -7.67
N LYS A 65 0.13 -20.43 -7.65
CA LYS A 65 0.24 -19.27 -8.54
C LYS A 65 1.09 -18.17 -7.86
N PRO A 66 1.53 -17.11 -8.57
CA PRO A 66 2.21 -15.99 -7.94
C PRO A 66 1.28 -15.18 -7.03
N LEU A 67 1.83 -14.47 -6.03
CA LEU A 67 1.06 -13.70 -5.06
C LEU A 67 0.11 -12.67 -5.71
N GLY A 68 0.58 -11.99 -6.76
CA GLY A 68 -0.22 -11.00 -7.49
C GLY A 68 -1.52 -11.58 -8.07
N PHE A 69 -1.53 -12.84 -8.48
CA PHE A 69 -2.73 -13.51 -9.02
C PHE A 69 -3.84 -13.60 -7.97
N TYR A 70 -3.51 -13.97 -6.73
CA TYR A 70 -4.49 -14.09 -5.64
C TYR A 70 -5.01 -12.73 -5.21
N LEU A 71 -4.14 -11.72 -5.15
CA LEU A 71 -4.53 -10.36 -4.78
C LEU A 71 -5.41 -9.70 -5.85
N GLN A 72 -5.17 -10.00 -7.12
CA GLN A 72 -6.04 -9.58 -8.22
C GLN A 72 -7.43 -10.20 -8.12
N ARG A 73 -7.47 -11.53 -7.93
CA ARG A 73 -8.71 -12.29 -7.84
C ARG A 73 -9.55 -11.90 -6.63
N ALA A 74 -8.91 -11.55 -5.52
CA ALA A 74 -9.57 -11.00 -4.34
C ALA A 74 -10.05 -9.55 -4.51
N ALA A 75 -9.92 -8.94 -5.69
CA ALA A 75 -10.21 -7.53 -5.95
C ALA A 75 -9.46 -6.56 -5.00
N LEU A 76 -8.33 -7.00 -4.44
CA LEU A 76 -7.49 -6.21 -3.53
C LEU A 76 -6.46 -5.38 -4.29
N LEU A 77 -6.06 -5.84 -5.48
CA LEU A 77 -5.21 -5.11 -6.41
C LEU A 77 -5.80 -5.17 -7.82
N THR A 78 -5.70 -4.05 -8.53
CA THR A 78 -6.00 -3.99 -9.96
C THR A 78 -4.83 -4.49 -10.79
N GLU A 79 -5.09 -4.84 -12.04
CA GLU A 79 -4.02 -5.21 -12.99
C GLU A 79 -3.01 -4.08 -13.17
N ALA A 80 -3.48 -2.83 -13.26
CA ALA A 80 -2.62 -1.66 -13.37
C ALA A 80 -1.65 -1.53 -12.17
N GLN A 81 -2.16 -1.74 -10.94
CA GLN A 81 -1.34 -1.75 -9.73
C GLN A 81 -0.31 -2.88 -9.74
N ILE A 82 -0.69 -4.07 -10.22
CA ILE A 82 0.23 -5.21 -10.33
C ILE A 82 1.36 -4.90 -11.31
N GLN A 83 1.03 -4.36 -12.48
CA GLN A 83 2.03 -3.96 -13.48
C GLN A 83 2.97 -2.87 -12.94
N GLN A 84 2.42 -1.91 -12.20
CA GLN A 84 3.21 -0.87 -11.55
C GLN A 84 4.20 -1.48 -10.53
N ILE A 85 3.75 -2.38 -9.65
CA ILE A 85 4.65 -3.06 -8.70
C ILE A 85 5.72 -3.87 -9.42
N LEU A 86 5.39 -4.58 -10.50
CA LEU A 86 6.36 -5.37 -11.26
C LEU A 86 7.42 -4.47 -11.92
N LYS A 87 7.03 -3.30 -12.41
CA LYS A 87 7.96 -2.30 -12.94
C LYS A 87 8.87 -1.73 -11.84
N ASP A 88 8.29 -1.39 -10.69
CA ASP A 88 9.03 -0.86 -9.55
C ASP A 88 10.00 -1.91 -8.97
N GLN A 89 9.60 -3.18 -8.98
CA GLN A 89 10.44 -4.31 -8.57
C GLN A 89 11.68 -4.48 -9.46
N TRP A 90 11.59 -4.10 -10.74
CA TRP A 90 12.75 -4.13 -11.63
C TRP A 90 13.75 -3.03 -11.31
N GLN A 91 13.27 -1.87 -10.85
CA GLN A 91 14.10 -0.69 -10.55
C GLN A 91 14.64 -0.72 -9.12
N ALA A 92 13.84 -1.22 -8.19
CA ALA A 92 14.13 -1.33 -6.79
C ALA A 92 14.05 -2.80 -6.40
N SER A 93 15.14 -3.38 -5.90
CA SER A 93 15.27 -4.79 -5.53
C SER A 93 14.41 -5.24 -4.34
N TYR A 94 13.26 -4.60 -4.11
CA TYR A 94 12.26 -4.96 -3.12
C TYR A 94 11.36 -6.09 -3.62
N ARG A 95 10.69 -6.75 -2.67
CA ARG A 95 9.73 -7.82 -2.98
C ARG A 95 8.37 -7.22 -3.32
N PHE A 96 7.63 -7.90 -4.20
CA PHE A 96 6.27 -7.54 -4.59
C PHE A 96 5.38 -7.11 -3.40
N GLY A 97 5.31 -7.94 -2.35
CA GLY A 97 4.49 -7.65 -1.18
C GLY A 97 4.94 -6.42 -0.39
N ALA A 98 6.25 -6.15 -0.34
CA ALA A 98 6.78 -4.96 0.34
C ALA A 98 6.44 -3.69 -0.44
N LEU A 99 6.53 -3.73 -1.77
CA LEU A 99 6.14 -2.61 -2.63
C LEU A 99 4.64 -2.30 -2.54
N ALA A 100 3.78 -3.33 -2.46
CA ALA A 100 2.34 -3.14 -2.28
C ALA A 100 2.01 -2.43 -0.94
N VAL A 101 2.76 -2.72 0.12
CA VAL A 101 2.63 -2.05 1.42
C VAL A 101 3.20 -0.64 1.38
N LEU A 102 4.37 -0.44 0.75
CA LEU A 102 5.02 0.86 0.63
C LEU A 102 4.16 1.87 -0.16
N ASN A 103 3.47 1.40 -1.20
CA ASN A 103 2.52 2.20 -1.97
C ASN A 103 1.18 2.45 -1.23
N GLY A 104 0.99 1.88 -0.04
CA GLY A 104 -0.21 2.07 0.78
C GLY A 104 -1.45 1.33 0.28
N TRP A 105 -1.32 0.43 -0.71
CA TRP A 105 -2.47 -0.30 -1.27
C TRP A 105 -2.91 -1.46 -0.40
N LEU A 106 -1.97 -2.10 0.29
CA LEU A 106 -2.24 -3.25 1.15
C LEU A 106 -1.56 -3.12 2.50
N LYS A 107 -2.15 -3.77 3.50
CA LYS A 107 -1.53 -3.93 4.82
C LYS A 107 -0.55 -5.10 4.83
N GLN A 108 0.48 -5.02 5.65
CA GLN A 108 1.48 -6.09 5.78
C GLN A 108 0.84 -7.39 6.27
N GLU A 109 -0.15 -7.29 7.16
CA GLU A 109 -0.91 -8.41 7.71
C GLU A 109 -1.68 -9.15 6.61
N THR A 110 -2.28 -8.42 5.66
CA THR A 110 -2.98 -9.01 4.52
C THR A 110 -2.01 -9.80 3.66
N ILE A 111 -0.86 -9.23 3.31
CA ILE A 111 0.20 -9.94 2.56
C ILE A 111 0.65 -11.20 3.32
N ASN A 112 0.90 -11.07 4.61
CA ASN A 112 1.34 -12.18 5.46
C ASN A 112 0.30 -13.31 5.49
N PHE A 113 -0.98 -12.97 5.57
CA PHE A 113 -2.07 -13.95 5.51
C PHE A 113 -2.01 -14.77 4.21
N PHE A 114 -1.90 -14.13 3.06
CA PHE A 114 -1.81 -14.83 1.77
C PHE A 114 -0.55 -15.71 1.70
N LEU A 115 0.61 -15.18 2.11
CA LEU A 115 1.86 -15.93 2.11
C LEU A 115 1.81 -17.17 3.01
N GLN A 116 1.20 -17.08 4.21
CA GLN A 116 1.06 -18.23 5.11
C GLN A 116 0.30 -19.41 4.48
N HIS A 117 -0.71 -19.12 3.65
CA HIS A 117 -1.56 -20.14 3.04
C HIS A 117 -1.03 -20.64 1.68
N ILE A 118 -0.34 -19.78 0.93
CA ILE A 118 0.18 -20.13 -0.41
C ILE A 118 1.56 -20.76 -0.30
N ASN A 119 2.48 -20.13 0.44
CA ASN A 119 3.87 -20.57 0.58
C ASN A 119 4.45 -20.14 1.94
N PRO A 120 4.32 -20.98 2.99
CA PRO A 120 4.80 -20.64 4.33
C PRO A 120 6.32 -20.45 4.42
N ASN A 121 7.10 -20.97 3.46
CA ASN A 121 8.55 -20.75 3.40
C ASN A 121 8.90 -19.33 2.95
N ALA A 122 8.08 -18.69 2.11
CA ALA A 122 8.32 -17.33 1.62
C ALA A 122 8.21 -16.27 2.74
N LEU A 123 7.36 -16.51 3.75
CA LEU A 123 7.20 -15.63 4.92
C LEU A 123 8.46 -15.61 5.83
N LYS A 124 9.10 -16.77 6.00
CA LYS A 124 10.35 -16.85 6.79
C LYS A 124 11.48 -16.03 6.17
N GLU A 125 11.43 -15.88 4.85
CA GLU A 125 12.44 -15.17 4.09
C GLU A 125 12.16 -13.66 4.06
N SER A 126 10.91 -13.20 4.19
CA SER A 126 10.60 -11.75 4.23
C SER A 126 11.02 -11.13 5.56
N THR A 127 10.77 -11.85 6.66
CA THR A 127 11.20 -11.43 8.02
C THR A 127 12.72 -11.39 8.19
N ARG A 128 13.48 -12.15 7.39
CA ARG A 128 14.95 -12.13 7.41
C ARG A 128 15.54 -10.87 6.80
N ILE A 129 14.99 -10.40 5.68
CA ILE A 129 15.48 -9.17 5.02
C ILE A 129 15.13 -7.94 5.87
N GLU A 130 13.95 -7.90 6.50
CA GLU A 130 13.60 -6.82 7.45
C GLU A 130 14.63 -6.70 8.58
N LYS A 131 15.07 -7.84 9.15
CA LYS A 131 16.11 -7.85 10.19
C LYS A 131 17.47 -7.41 9.67
N ALA A 132 17.86 -7.84 8.47
CA ALA A 132 19.14 -7.43 7.86
C ALA A 132 19.16 -5.93 7.58
N THR A 133 18.12 -5.39 6.92
CA THR A 133 18.00 -3.97 6.57
C THR A 133 17.87 -3.06 7.80
N LEU A 134 17.15 -3.45 8.85
CA LEU A 134 17.10 -2.71 10.12
C LEU A 134 18.44 -2.73 10.88
N SER A 135 19.20 -3.83 10.79
CA SER A 135 20.53 -3.93 11.41
C SER A 135 21.58 -3.07 10.69
N ASP A 136 21.40 -2.83 9.39
CA ASP A 136 22.27 -1.96 8.59
C ASP A 136 21.97 -0.47 8.80
N ILE A 137 20.69 -0.08 8.97
CA ILE A 137 20.31 1.31 9.30
C ILE A 137 20.88 1.73 10.67
N SER A 138 20.93 0.80 11.63
CA SER A 138 21.51 1.04 12.97
C SER A 138 23.03 1.25 12.96
N ARG A 139 23.71 1.01 11.83
CA ARG A 139 25.17 1.15 11.64
C ARG A 139 25.58 2.31 10.73
N VAL A 140 24.63 3.09 10.21
CA VAL A 140 24.97 4.30 9.45
C VAL A 140 25.55 5.33 10.42
N ARG A 141 26.87 5.27 10.64
CA ARG A 141 27.65 6.44 11.01
C ARG A 141 27.43 7.46 9.91
N VAL A 142 26.86 8.60 10.26
CA VAL A 142 26.84 9.81 9.43
C VAL A 142 28.24 9.98 8.84
N PRO A 143 28.42 9.89 7.51
CA PRO A 143 29.72 10.15 6.90
C PRO A 143 30.08 11.60 7.21
N LYS A 144 31.15 11.78 7.99
CA LYS A 144 31.74 13.09 8.26
C LYS A 144 32.32 13.58 6.93
N VAL A 145 31.62 14.51 6.28
CA VAL A 145 32.07 15.19 5.07
C VAL A 145 33.47 15.78 5.34
N PRO A 146 34.50 15.49 4.52
CA PRO A 146 35.78 16.16 4.64
C PRO A 146 35.60 17.62 4.24
N CYS A 147 35.69 18.49 5.23
CA CYS A 147 35.81 19.93 5.05
C CYS A 147 37.20 20.25 4.49
N SER A 148 37.27 20.52 3.19
CA SER A 148 38.45 21.08 2.54
C SER A 148 38.40 22.61 2.64
N LYS A 149 39.30 23.19 3.43
CA LYS A 149 39.57 24.63 3.44
C LYS A 149 40.65 24.95 2.41
N GLN A 150 40.37 25.88 1.50
CA GLN A 150 41.24 26.96 0.99
C GLN A 150 40.42 27.72 -0.08
N MET A 151 39.74 28.81 0.27
CA MET A 151 40.17 30.23 0.35
C MET A 151 40.34 30.97 -0.99
N LEU A 152 39.56 32.06 -1.11
CA LEU A 152 39.73 33.30 -1.90
C LEU A 152 39.56 33.16 -3.44
N THR A 153 38.66 33.91 -4.09
CA THR A 153 38.51 35.38 -4.04
C THR A 153 37.09 35.85 -4.35
N ASP A 154 36.84 37.07 -3.90
CA ASP A 154 35.70 37.95 -4.08
C ASP A 154 34.99 37.89 -5.45
N GLU A 155 33.72 37.50 -5.47
CA GLU A 155 32.65 38.18 -6.22
C GLU A 155 31.30 37.52 -5.92
N LEU A 156 30.22 38.32 -5.95
CA LEU A 156 28.82 37.98 -5.62
C LEU A 156 28.42 38.14 -4.14
N GLN A 157 28.85 39.25 -3.54
CA GLN A 157 27.90 40.06 -2.77
C GLN A 157 26.91 40.73 -3.74
N ARG A 158 25.65 40.81 -3.32
CA ARG A 158 24.45 41.35 -3.99
C ARG A 158 23.72 40.25 -4.78
N GLN A 159 22.52 39.80 -4.44
CA GLN A 159 21.41 40.50 -3.82
C GLN A 159 20.57 39.50 -3.00
N LEU A 160 20.45 39.78 -1.71
CA LEU A 160 19.37 39.27 -0.87
C LEU A 160 18.12 40.03 -1.36
N ILE A 161 17.17 39.34 -1.98
CA ILE A 161 15.88 39.94 -2.35
C ILE A 161 14.99 39.80 -1.13
N ASP A 162 14.68 40.93 -0.49
CA ASP A 162 13.71 41.03 0.60
C ASP A 162 12.29 40.72 0.07
N PRO A 163 11.43 40.07 0.86
CA PRO A 163 10.09 39.66 0.44
C PRO A 163 9.05 40.81 0.38
N GLU A 164 9.46 42.08 0.34
CA GLU A 164 8.55 43.24 0.34
C GLU A 164 8.33 43.92 -1.04
N ASP A 165 8.99 43.49 -2.12
CA ASP A 165 8.90 44.15 -3.44
C ASP A 165 7.77 43.60 -4.38
N LEU A 166 6.72 42.97 -3.86
CA LEU A 166 5.58 42.48 -4.68
C LEU A 166 4.46 43.52 -4.92
N ALA A 167 4.70 44.81 -4.66
CA ALA A 167 3.64 45.82 -4.76
C ALA A 167 3.43 46.44 -6.16
N ASP A 168 4.35 46.27 -7.11
CA ASP A 168 4.24 46.90 -8.43
C ASP A 168 4.12 45.86 -9.56
N ILE A 169 2.97 45.20 -9.63
CA ILE A 169 2.49 44.59 -10.88
C ILE A 169 1.37 45.48 -11.40
N ASP A 170 1.75 46.37 -12.32
CA ASP A 170 0.84 47.19 -13.11
C ASP A 170 -0.04 46.27 -13.96
N ILE A 171 -1.32 46.18 -13.59
CA ILE A 171 -2.32 45.37 -14.29
C ILE A 171 -2.75 46.18 -15.52
N ASN A 172 -2.03 46.02 -16.63
CA ASN A 172 -2.48 46.56 -17.91
C ASN A 172 -3.66 45.71 -18.41
N LEU A 173 -4.85 46.13 -17.99
CA LEU A 173 -6.15 45.63 -18.39
C LEU A 173 -6.54 46.30 -19.71
N ASP A 174 -6.08 45.77 -20.84
CA ASP A 174 -6.69 45.96 -22.17
C ASP A 174 -5.88 45.15 -23.20
N ASP A 175 -6.27 43.89 -23.36
CA ASP A 175 -5.95 42.93 -24.44
C ASP A 175 -5.92 41.56 -23.76
N VAL A 176 -6.85 40.63 -23.99
CA VAL A 176 -6.95 39.90 -25.25
C VAL A 176 -8.37 39.34 -25.39
N THR A 177 -8.90 39.61 -26.57
CA THR A 177 -10.13 39.16 -27.21
C THR A 177 -10.53 37.70 -26.93
N TRP A 178 -11.71 37.51 -26.34
CA TRP A 178 -12.47 36.26 -26.44
C TRP A 178 -13.15 36.21 -27.81
N LEU A 179 -12.82 35.22 -28.66
CA LEU A 179 -13.67 34.67 -29.74
C LEU A 179 -12.95 33.48 -30.41
N ASN A 180 -13.31 32.24 -30.05
CA ASN A 180 -14.09 31.29 -30.87
C ASN A 180 -14.02 29.88 -30.29
#